data_AF-A0AAW6EPK7-F1
#
_entry.id   AF-A0AAW6EPK7-F1
#
_cell.length_a   1.000
_cell.length_b   1.000
_cell.length_c   1.000
_cell.angle_alpha   90.00
_cell.angle_beta   90.00
_cell.angle_gamma   90.00
#
_symmetry.space_group_name_H-M   'P 1'
#
loop_
_entity.id
_entity.type
_entity.pdbx_description
1 polymer ?
#
loop_
_entity_poly.entity_id
_entity_poly.type
_entity_poly.pdbx_seq_one_letter_code
_entity_poly.pdbx_strand_id
1 'polypeptide(L)'
;MKQKELDLFYSEIREIRDIEIIKKEVLRRYKGSSNLEIVDEVSRLKIKSLKFEHEGVLYAIPAKNSDKLLNDIRKNNINTLGYKMLKKSNVPLIPYRSRSHIFNIINDKNYLHEYKKMYTMEYMLGQYYTVYKDIKEFNKFNELILEAIECFILGKYAASITLMISIIEGISRKYCDNEGVSYNKKGSQSSFKALIKSRRDFYIENILLYDFNSNRNYMIPTEFKFYKDTNRINKLLLYNNEMLDLLDSFYKFGVEYFYKSDSDNDLNRHSILHGINIKYCTELNFYRIFSCLECLSLAITLEPLGNIYGVESKFHEDFYHKLDNLYCLDLTKNIIKNKSNKNINKF
;
A
#
# COMPACT_ATOMS: atom_id res chain seq x y z
N MET A 1 26.19 11.51 -7.44
CA MET A 1 25.64 12.44 -6.41
C MET A 1 24.81 11.71 -5.34
N LYS A 2 24.99 12.07 -4.05
CA LYS A 2 24.24 11.53 -2.88
C LYS A 2 22.90 12.25 -2.66
N GLN A 3 21.92 11.64 -1.97
CA GLN A 3 20.61 12.29 -1.67
C GLN A 3 20.75 13.67 -1.02
N LYS A 4 21.69 13.84 -0.08
CA LYS A 4 21.95 15.14 0.59
C LYS A 4 22.38 16.24 -0.38
N GLU A 5 23.17 15.89 -1.39
CA GLU A 5 23.62 16.83 -2.42
C GLU A 5 22.46 17.21 -3.34
N LEU A 6 21.59 16.26 -3.69
CA LEU A 6 20.37 16.55 -4.47
C LEU A 6 19.43 17.47 -3.69
N ASP A 7 19.22 17.20 -2.40
CA ASP A 7 18.36 18.01 -1.55
C ASP A 7 18.90 19.44 -1.40
N LEU A 8 20.22 19.58 -1.21
CA LEU A 8 20.88 20.89 -1.15
C LEU A 8 20.74 21.63 -2.48
N PHE A 9 21.07 20.98 -3.60
CA PHE A 9 20.92 21.55 -4.93
C PHE A 9 19.49 22.04 -5.17
N TYR A 10 18.52 21.17 -4.93
CA TYR A 10 17.13 21.50 -5.10
C TYR A 10 16.70 22.68 -4.21
N SER A 11 17.17 22.76 -2.97
CA SER A 11 16.87 23.88 -2.07
C SER A 11 17.38 25.24 -2.59
N GLU A 12 18.49 25.26 -3.33
CA GLU A 12 19.05 26.46 -3.96
C GLU A 12 18.23 26.90 -5.18
N ILE A 13 17.66 25.95 -5.93
CA ILE A 13 16.95 26.22 -7.19
C ILE A 13 15.42 26.21 -7.07
N ARG A 14 14.83 25.84 -5.93
CA ARG A 14 13.37 25.64 -5.79
C ARG A 14 12.51 26.88 -6.07
N GLU A 15 13.08 28.08 -5.93
CA GLU A 15 12.41 29.35 -6.24
C GLU A 15 12.48 29.70 -7.73
N ILE A 16 13.39 29.06 -8.47
CA ILE A 16 13.55 29.21 -9.92
C ILE A 16 12.39 28.48 -10.60
N ARG A 17 11.52 29.23 -11.27
CA ARG A 17 10.28 28.70 -11.88
C ARG A 17 10.43 28.25 -13.33
N ASP A 18 11.60 28.46 -13.92
CA ASP A 18 11.87 28.15 -15.31
C ASP A 18 12.74 26.88 -15.40
N ILE A 19 12.17 25.84 -16.00
CA ILE A 19 12.82 24.53 -16.15
C ILE A 19 14.05 24.60 -17.06
N GLU A 20 14.13 25.56 -17.98
CA GLU A 20 15.32 25.78 -18.80
C GLU A 20 16.47 26.38 -17.97
N ILE A 21 16.15 27.20 -16.96
CA ILE A 21 17.15 27.68 -16.00
C ILE A 21 17.64 26.53 -15.13
N ILE A 22 16.72 25.69 -14.63
CA ILE A 22 17.08 24.48 -13.87
C ILE A 22 17.99 23.59 -14.72
N LYS A 23 17.68 23.39 -16.00
CA LYS A 23 18.49 22.60 -16.93
C LYS A 23 19.91 23.15 -17.10
N LYS A 24 20.05 24.48 -17.29
CA LYS A 24 21.36 25.14 -17.35
C LYS A 24 22.15 24.95 -16.07
N GLU A 25 21.49 25.04 -14.93
CA GLU A 25 22.11 24.91 -13.61
C GLU A 25 22.57 23.46 -13.32
N VAL A 26 21.79 22.46 -13.77
CA VAL A 26 22.22 21.05 -13.77
C VAL A 26 23.49 20.86 -14.61
N LEU A 27 23.53 21.38 -15.84
CA LEU A 27 24.71 21.27 -16.71
C LEU A 27 25.94 21.98 -16.13
N ARG A 28 25.73 23.09 -15.42
CA ARG A 28 26.80 23.87 -14.78
C ARG A 28 27.43 23.09 -13.61
N ARG A 29 26.59 22.51 -12.73
CA ARG A 29 27.03 21.88 -11.48
C ARG A 29 27.43 20.42 -11.66
N TYR A 30 26.75 19.70 -12.53
CA TYR A 30 26.94 18.27 -12.79
C TYR A 30 27.47 18.06 -14.20
N LYS A 31 28.73 18.48 -14.43
CA LYS A 31 29.41 18.28 -15.72
C LYS A 31 29.41 16.79 -16.09
N GLY A 32 29.11 16.49 -17.35
CA GLY A 32 28.97 15.11 -17.83
C GLY A 32 27.60 14.49 -17.58
N SER A 33 26.61 15.26 -17.10
CA SER A 33 25.22 14.79 -17.10
C SER A 33 24.72 14.51 -18.52
N SER A 34 23.94 13.45 -18.67
CA SER A 34 23.36 13.01 -19.94
C SER A 34 21.84 12.83 -19.81
N ASN A 35 21.17 12.56 -20.93
CA ASN A 35 19.72 12.30 -20.97
C ASN A 35 18.88 13.41 -20.31
N LEU A 36 19.26 14.68 -20.51
CA LEU A 36 18.53 15.84 -19.97
C LEU A 36 17.25 16.09 -20.76
N GLU A 37 16.14 15.60 -20.24
CA GLU A 37 14.83 15.71 -20.86
C GLU A 37 13.76 16.17 -19.88
N ILE A 38 12.79 16.92 -20.39
CA ILE A 38 11.61 17.31 -19.62
C ILE A 38 10.54 16.27 -19.91
N VAL A 39 10.07 15.61 -18.86
CA VAL A 39 9.04 14.57 -18.93
C VAL A 39 7.85 14.98 -18.09
N ASP A 40 6.65 14.57 -18.49
CA ASP A 40 5.42 14.84 -17.72
C ASP A 40 5.23 13.83 -16.56
N GLU A 41 5.94 12.71 -16.60
CA GLU A 41 5.95 11.69 -15.54
C GLU A 41 7.34 11.08 -15.35
N VAL A 42 7.63 10.63 -14.13
CA VAL A 42 8.88 10.00 -13.70
C VAL A 42 8.54 8.61 -13.19
N SER A 43 8.88 7.58 -13.97
CA SER A 43 8.35 6.24 -13.74
C SER A 43 6.82 6.30 -13.60
N ARG A 44 6.27 5.89 -12.46
CA ARG A 44 4.83 5.90 -12.18
C ARG A 44 4.35 7.19 -11.50
N LEU A 45 5.25 8.12 -11.21
CA LEU A 45 4.94 9.40 -10.58
C LEU A 45 4.58 10.44 -11.65
N LYS A 46 3.29 10.80 -11.73
CA LYS A 46 2.74 11.74 -12.72
C LYS A 46 3.04 13.21 -12.38
N ILE A 47 4.33 13.55 -12.34
CA ILE A 47 4.81 14.89 -12.01
C ILE A 47 5.80 15.33 -13.07
N LYS A 48 5.47 16.45 -13.72
CA LYS A 48 6.35 17.09 -14.69
C LYS A 48 7.70 17.41 -14.05
N SER A 49 8.77 16.87 -14.63
CA SER A 49 10.11 16.88 -14.05
C SER A 49 11.18 17.02 -15.12
N LEU A 50 12.32 17.60 -14.75
CA LEU A 50 13.57 17.47 -15.49
C LEU A 50 14.23 16.16 -15.07
N LYS A 51 14.33 15.22 -16.00
CA LYS A 51 15.07 13.97 -15.85
C LYS A 51 16.50 14.17 -16.36
N PHE A 52 17.46 13.55 -15.68
CA PHE A 52 18.83 13.45 -16.16
C PHE A 52 19.57 12.27 -15.52
N GLU A 53 20.68 11.90 -16.13
CA GLU A 53 21.59 10.89 -15.60
C GLU A 53 22.94 11.51 -15.28
N HIS A 54 23.50 11.18 -14.12
CA HIS A 54 24.83 11.62 -13.71
C HIS A 54 25.51 10.52 -12.90
N GLU A 55 26.75 10.16 -13.26
CA GLU A 55 27.52 9.10 -12.59
C GLU A 55 26.74 7.75 -12.50
N GLY A 56 25.97 7.42 -13.53
CA GLY A 56 25.17 6.18 -13.60
C GLY A 56 23.88 6.19 -12.76
N VAL A 57 23.58 7.29 -12.07
CA VAL A 57 22.36 7.45 -11.25
C VAL A 57 21.33 8.27 -12.02
N LEU A 58 20.07 7.83 -11.97
CA LEU A 58 18.93 8.55 -12.53
C LEU A 58 18.39 9.55 -11.53
N TYR A 59 18.20 10.78 -12.00
CA TYR A 59 17.67 11.88 -11.21
C TYR A 59 16.40 12.42 -11.86
N ALA A 60 15.48 12.87 -11.02
CA ALA A 60 14.35 13.66 -11.47
C ALA A 60 14.09 14.83 -10.52
N ILE A 61 14.00 16.03 -11.11
CA ILE A 61 13.73 17.27 -10.39
C ILE A 61 12.37 17.81 -10.85
N PRO A 62 11.37 17.82 -9.96
CA PRO A 62 10.06 18.37 -10.30
C PRO A 62 10.13 19.82 -10.76
N ALA A 63 9.36 20.15 -11.79
CA ALA A 63 9.33 21.48 -12.42
C ALA A 63 8.70 22.58 -11.53
N LYS A 64 8.06 22.18 -10.44
CA LYS A 64 7.36 23.05 -9.49
C LYS A 64 7.67 22.56 -8.08
N ASN A 65 7.71 23.48 -7.12
CA ASN A 65 7.83 23.10 -5.72
C ASN A 65 6.62 22.31 -5.21
N SER A 66 6.82 21.60 -4.09
CA SER A 66 5.79 20.71 -3.52
C SER A 66 4.48 21.43 -3.24
N ASP A 67 4.52 22.67 -2.73
CA ASP A 67 3.31 23.41 -2.36
C ASP A 67 2.48 23.81 -3.57
N LYS A 68 3.13 24.24 -4.66
CA LYS A 68 2.45 24.57 -5.91
C LYS A 68 1.85 23.33 -6.56
N LEU A 69 2.59 22.21 -6.60
CA LEU A 69 2.04 20.93 -7.09
C LEU A 69 0.84 20.48 -6.26
N LEU A 70 0.93 20.58 -4.94
CA LEU A 70 -0.18 20.27 -4.04
C LEU A 70 -1.40 21.16 -4.30
N ASN A 71 -1.20 22.45 -4.56
CA ASN A 71 -2.29 23.37 -4.85
C ASN A 71 -2.94 23.07 -6.21
N ASP A 72 -2.14 22.78 -7.24
CA ASP A 72 -2.62 22.41 -8.57
C ASP A 72 -3.46 21.11 -8.49
N ILE A 73 -2.97 20.12 -7.75
CA ILE A 73 -3.68 18.89 -7.47
C ILE A 73 -4.97 19.17 -6.70
N ARG A 74 -4.95 19.96 -5.63
CA ARG A 74 -6.17 20.27 -4.86
C ARG A 74 -7.24 20.92 -5.72
N LYS A 75 -6.88 21.84 -6.61
CA LYS A 75 -7.85 22.48 -7.52
C LYS A 75 -8.52 21.47 -8.44
N ASN A 76 -7.80 20.40 -8.82
CA ASN A 76 -8.26 19.42 -9.79
C ASN A 76 -8.80 18.10 -9.19
N ASN A 77 -8.42 17.74 -7.94
CA ASN A 77 -8.52 16.38 -7.39
C ASN A 77 -9.23 16.26 -6.01
N ILE A 78 -10.01 17.25 -5.53
CA ILE A 78 -10.77 17.12 -4.26
C ILE A 78 -11.78 15.94 -4.27
N ASN A 79 -12.06 15.34 -5.42
CA ASN A 79 -13.01 14.23 -5.56
C ASN A 79 -12.37 12.87 -5.90
N THR A 80 -11.04 12.73 -5.88
CA THR A 80 -10.42 11.42 -6.15
C THR A 80 -10.76 10.39 -5.07
N LEU A 81 -10.80 9.11 -5.46
CA LEU A 81 -11.04 8.00 -4.54
C LEU A 81 -10.03 8.03 -3.39
N GLY A 82 -8.74 8.12 -3.70
CA GLY A 82 -7.65 8.22 -2.73
C GLY A 82 -7.84 9.30 -1.66
N TYR A 83 -8.19 10.52 -2.07
CA TYR A 83 -8.47 11.59 -1.10
C TYR A 83 -9.69 11.28 -0.20
N LYS A 84 -10.74 10.68 -0.77
CA LYS A 84 -11.90 10.25 -0.01
C LYS A 84 -11.56 9.11 0.96
N MET A 85 -10.67 8.18 0.57
CA MET A 85 -10.14 7.12 1.43
C MET A 85 -9.44 7.70 2.65
N LEU A 86 -8.54 8.67 2.46
CA LEU A 86 -7.82 9.33 3.55
C LEU A 86 -8.72 10.06 4.54
N LYS A 87 -9.88 10.58 4.09
CA LYS A 87 -10.89 11.20 4.96
C LYS A 87 -11.71 10.17 5.75
N LYS A 88 -11.78 8.93 5.28
CA LYS A 88 -12.55 7.82 5.86
C LYS A 88 -11.64 6.77 6.50
N SER A 89 -10.55 7.19 7.13
CA SER A 89 -9.56 6.30 7.76
C SER A 89 -10.07 5.55 9.00
N ASN A 90 -11.32 5.79 9.43
CA ASN A 90 -11.96 5.06 10.51
C ASN A 90 -12.48 3.68 10.10
N VAL A 91 -12.37 3.32 8.82
CA VAL A 91 -12.75 2.03 8.25
C VAL A 91 -11.58 1.47 7.45
N PRO A 92 -11.14 0.21 7.70
CA PRO A 92 -10.14 -0.44 6.86
C PRO A 92 -10.76 -0.75 5.49
N LEU A 93 -10.09 -0.30 4.43
CA LEU A 93 -10.54 -0.45 3.05
C LEU A 93 -9.94 -1.71 2.43
N ILE A 94 -10.62 -2.27 1.43
CA ILE A 94 -10.31 -3.62 0.94
C ILE A 94 -9.42 -3.55 -0.32
N PRO A 95 -8.20 -4.12 -0.32
CA PRO A 95 -7.30 -4.05 -1.47
C PRO A 95 -7.74 -4.86 -2.70
N TYR A 96 -8.56 -5.89 -2.52
CA TYR A 96 -8.87 -6.87 -3.57
C TYR A 96 -10.30 -6.75 -4.10
N ARG A 97 -10.84 -5.53 -4.06
CA ARG A 97 -12.24 -5.23 -4.39
C ARG A 97 -12.35 -4.03 -5.30
N SER A 98 -13.39 -4.07 -6.14
CA SER A 98 -13.58 -3.04 -7.15
C SER A 98 -13.71 -1.65 -6.52
N ARG A 99 -13.19 -0.65 -7.23
CA ARG A 99 -13.30 0.77 -6.85
C ARG A 99 -14.73 1.19 -6.55
N SER A 100 -15.72 0.62 -7.25
CA SER A 100 -17.14 0.90 -7.01
C SER A 100 -17.58 0.55 -5.60
N HIS A 101 -17.20 -0.62 -5.07
CA HIS A 101 -17.55 -1.00 -3.71
C HIS A 101 -16.81 -0.17 -2.66
N ILE A 102 -15.53 0.12 -2.89
CA ILE A 102 -14.75 1.02 -2.02
C ILE A 102 -15.41 2.40 -1.97
N PHE A 103 -15.83 2.92 -3.12
CA PHE A 103 -16.56 4.18 -3.22
C PHE A 103 -17.89 4.13 -2.46
N ASN A 104 -18.65 3.03 -2.57
CA ASN A 104 -19.88 2.86 -1.83
C ASN A 104 -19.62 2.84 -0.32
N ILE A 105 -18.62 2.11 0.16
CA ILE A 105 -18.21 2.15 1.58
C ILE A 105 -17.86 3.56 1.99
N ILE A 106 -17.14 4.34 1.19
CA ILE A 106 -16.72 5.67 1.64
C ILE A 106 -17.91 6.64 1.76
N ASN A 107 -18.86 6.58 0.81
CA ASN A 107 -19.96 7.54 0.71
C ASN A 107 -21.25 7.10 1.43
N ASP A 108 -21.51 5.80 1.56
CA ASP A 108 -22.73 5.27 2.17
C ASP A 108 -22.61 5.26 3.72
N LYS A 109 -23.77 5.31 4.38
CA LYS A 109 -23.92 5.07 5.82
C LYS A 109 -24.11 3.57 6.12
N ASN A 110 -24.55 2.76 5.14
CA ASN A 110 -24.83 1.34 5.33
C ASN A 110 -23.70 0.43 4.81
N TYR A 111 -22.55 0.48 5.48
CA TYR A 111 -21.35 -0.28 5.11
C TYR A 111 -21.56 -1.80 5.14
N LEU A 112 -22.48 -2.31 5.98
CA LEU A 112 -22.67 -3.74 6.18
C LEU A 112 -23.10 -4.45 4.89
N HIS A 113 -24.03 -3.85 4.13
CA HIS A 113 -24.51 -4.44 2.88
C HIS A 113 -23.39 -4.60 1.85
N GLU A 114 -22.55 -3.57 1.71
CA GLU A 114 -21.40 -3.63 0.79
C GLU A 114 -20.36 -4.64 1.25
N TYR A 115 -20.08 -4.73 2.55
CA TYR A 115 -19.20 -5.77 3.08
C TYR A 115 -19.71 -7.18 2.81
N LYS A 116 -21.02 -7.44 2.98
CA LYS A 116 -21.60 -8.77 2.67
C LYS A 116 -21.44 -9.16 1.20
N LYS A 117 -21.64 -8.22 0.28
CA LYS A 117 -21.40 -8.47 -1.16
C LYS A 117 -19.93 -8.82 -1.43
N MET A 118 -19.03 -8.20 -0.68
CA MET A 118 -17.60 -8.38 -0.86
C MET A 118 -17.00 -9.53 -0.08
N TYR A 119 -17.57 -9.97 1.02
CA TYR A 119 -17.03 -11.03 1.87
C TYR A 119 -18.00 -12.21 1.92
N THR A 120 -18.19 -12.84 0.76
CA THR A 120 -18.83 -14.15 0.71
C THR A 120 -17.90 -15.20 1.32
N MET A 121 -18.46 -16.31 1.75
CA MET A 121 -17.70 -17.42 2.33
C MET A 121 -16.68 -17.97 1.33
N GLU A 122 -17.10 -18.16 0.07
CA GLU A 122 -16.25 -18.63 -1.01
C GLU A 122 -15.05 -17.71 -1.22
N TYR A 123 -15.27 -16.40 -1.10
CA TYR A 123 -14.19 -15.45 -1.23
C TYR A 123 -13.20 -15.51 -0.06
N MET A 124 -13.69 -15.51 1.18
CA MET A 124 -12.80 -15.55 2.36
C MET A 124 -11.94 -16.81 2.38
N LEU A 125 -12.55 -17.97 2.05
CA LEU A 125 -11.82 -19.24 1.92
C LEU A 125 -10.89 -19.22 0.70
N GLY A 126 -11.32 -18.61 -0.41
CA GLY A 126 -10.49 -18.41 -1.59
C GLY A 126 -9.20 -17.66 -1.25
N GLN A 127 -9.31 -16.50 -0.58
CA GLN A 127 -8.16 -15.70 -0.15
C GLN A 127 -7.20 -16.50 0.73
N TYR A 128 -7.73 -17.31 1.64
CA TYR A 128 -6.91 -18.20 2.44
C TYR A 128 -6.10 -19.18 1.59
N TYR A 129 -6.78 -19.92 0.69
CA TYR A 129 -6.14 -20.97 -0.10
C TYR A 129 -5.22 -20.45 -1.21
N THR A 130 -5.38 -19.21 -1.66
CA THR A 130 -4.63 -18.66 -2.79
C THR A 130 -3.59 -17.60 -2.42
N VAL A 131 -3.78 -16.88 -1.32
CA VAL A 131 -2.90 -15.77 -0.94
C VAL A 131 -2.24 -16.06 0.40
N TYR A 132 -3.03 -16.26 1.46
CA TYR A 132 -2.48 -16.32 2.81
C TYR A 132 -1.56 -17.51 3.03
N LYS A 133 -1.91 -18.67 2.46
CA LYS A 133 -1.14 -19.91 2.60
C LYS A 133 0.29 -19.80 2.09
N ASP A 134 0.55 -18.92 1.13
CA ASP A 134 1.86 -18.77 0.49
C ASP A 134 2.70 -17.65 1.13
N ILE A 135 2.14 -16.89 2.08
CA ILE A 135 2.86 -15.84 2.81
C ILE A 135 3.55 -16.46 4.03
N LYS A 136 4.89 -16.43 4.05
CA LYS A 136 5.72 -16.99 5.11
C LYS A 136 5.31 -16.53 6.52
N GLU A 137 4.94 -15.26 6.67
CA GLU A 137 4.50 -14.64 7.93
C GLU A 137 3.18 -15.21 8.44
N PHE A 138 2.34 -15.75 7.56
CA PHE A 138 1.01 -16.28 7.88
C PHE A 138 1.04 -17.75 8.26
N ASN A 139 2.09 -18.50 7.90
CA ASN A 139 2.15 -19.96 8.04
C ASN A 139 1.75 -20.49 9.43
N LYS A 140 2.16 -19.83 10.52
CA LYS A 140 1.84 -20.25 11.89
C LYS A 140 0.40 -19.92 12.33
N PHE A 141 -0.30 -19.10 11.56
CA PHE A 141 -1.64 -18.60 11.85
C PHE A 141 -2.68 -19.22 10.92
N ASN A 142 -2.29 -20.04 9.95
CA ASN A 142 -3.19 -20.58 8.94
C ASN A 142 -4.40 -21.32 9.53
N GLU A 143 -4.20 -22.19 10.51
CA GLU A 143 -5.30 -22.89 11.19
C GLU A 143 -6.19 -21.93 11.97
N LEU A 144 -5.59 -20.96 12.66
CA LEU A 144 -6.32 -19.95 13.44
C LEU A 144 -7.14 -19.01 12.55
N ILE A 145 -6.67 -18.70 11.34
CA ILE A 145 -7.44 -17.91 10.36
C ILE A 145 -8.70 -18.68 9.95
N LEU A 146 -8.57 -19.97 9.65
CA LEU A 146 -9.73 -20.82 9.32
C LEU A 146 -10.71 -20.92 10.49
N GLU A 147 -10.21 -21.14 11.71
CA GLU A 147 -11.02 -21.19 12.93
C GLU A 147 -11.76 -19.86 13.17
N ALA A 148 -11.11 -18.72 12.94
CA ALA A 148 -11.76 -17.41 13.04
C ALA A 148 -12.89 -17.27 12.01
N ILE A 149 -12.70 -17.72 10.78
CA ILE A 149 -13.74 -17.73 9.74
C ILE A 149 -14.89 -18.67 10.12
N GLU A 150 -14.60 -19.86 10.63
CA GLU A 150 -15.61 -20.82 11.09
C GLU A 150 -16.44 -20.24 12.24
N CYS A 151 -15.79 -19.65 13.25
CA CYS A 151 -16.47 -18.97 14.34
C CYS A 151 -17.41 -17.87 13.83
N PHE A 152 -16.99 -17.11 12.82
CA PHE A 152 -17.82 -16.09 12.19
C PHE A 152 -19.08 -16.70 11.55
N ILE A 153 -18.92 -17.78 10.77
CA ILE A 153 -20.03 -18.48 10.11
C ILE A 153 -21.03 -19.02 11.13
N LEU A 154 -20.54 -19.51 12.27
CA LEU A 154 -21.37 -19.99 13.38
C LEU A 154 -21.99 -18.87 14.22
N GLY A 155 -21.82 -17.59 13.84
CA GLY A 155 -22.33 -16.43 14.59
C GLY A 155 -21.59 -16.13 15.90
N LYS A 156 -20.44 -16.78 16.13
CA LYS A 156 -19.58 -16.58 17.32
C LYS A 156 -18.64 -15.40 17.12
N TYR A 157 -19.20 -14.19 16.94
CA TYR A 157 -18.44 -12.99 16.57
C TYR A 157 -17.36 -12.60 17.58
N ALA A 158 -17.63 -12.75 18.89
CA ALA A 158 -16.66 -12.44 19.94
C ALA A 158 -15.37 -13.27 19.78
N ALA A 159 -15.52 -14.59 19.62
CA ALA A 159 -14.40 -15.52 19.45
C ALA A 159 -13.65 -15.23 18.15
N SER A 160 -14.38 -15.07 17.05
CA SER A 160 -13.81 -14.78 15.74
C SER A 160 -12.98 -13.49 15.71
N ILE A 161 -13.51 -12.38 16.24
CA ILE A 161 -12.84 -11.08 16.22
C ILE A 161 -11.62 -11.08 17.14
N THR A 162 -11.74 -11.61 18.36
CA THR A 162 -10.60 -11.68 19.29
C THR A 162 -9.47 -12.54 18.75
N LEU A 163 -9.77 -13.67 18.12
CA LEU A 163 -8.79 -14.51 17.46
C LEU A 163 -8.09 -13.77 16.30
N MET A 164 -8.86 -13.05 15.47
CA MET A 164 -8.30 -12.27 14.36
C MET A 164 -7.39 -11.12 14.83
N ILE A 165 -7.73 -10.45 15.94
CA ILE A 165 -6.87 -9.43 16.55
C ILE A 165 -5.51 -10.04 16.90
N SER A 166 -5.49 -11.20 17.57
CA SER A 166 -4.25 -11.88 17.94
C SER A 166 -3.43 -12.32 16.72
N ILE A 167 -4.09 -12.80 15.67
CA ILE A 167 -3.45 -13.17 14.39
C ILE A 167 -2.76 -11.95 13.76
N ILE A 168 -3.47 -10.83 13.63
CA ILE A 168 -2.94 -9.57 13.07
C ILE A 168 -1.70 -9.08 13.82
N GLU A 169 -1.74 -9.12 15.16
CA GLU A 169 -0.60 -8.75 16.00
C GLU A 169 0.58 -9.71 15.78
N GLY A 170 0.31 -11.02 15.72
CA GLY A 170 1.29 -12.06 15.50
C GLY A 170 2.00 -11.93 14.15
N ILE A 171 1.23 -11.78 13.07
CA ILE A 171 1.75 -11.58 11.70
C ILE A 171 2.63 -10.33 11.65
N SER A 172 2.17 -9.22 12.24
CA SER A 172 2.94 -7.97 12.22
C SER A 172 4.31 -8.11 12.89
N ARG A 173 4.37 -8.80 14.04
CA ARG A 173 5.64 -9.08 14.74
C ARG A 173 6.51 -10.02 13.92
N LYS A 174 5.91 -11.07 13.34
CA LYS A 174 6.62 -12.09 12.56
C LYS A 174 7.31 -11.47 11.35
N TYR A 175 6.63 -10.58 10.63
CA TYR A 175 7.23 -9.79 9.55
C TYR A 175 8.43 -9.00 10.06
N CYS A 176 8.26 -8.19 11.12
CA CYS A 176 9.35 -7.36 11.61
C CYS A 176 10.57 -8.17 12.07
N ASP A 177 10.35 -9.31 12.73
CA ASP A 177 11.42 -10.21 13.14
C ASP A 177 12.11 -10.88 11.92
N ASN A 178 11.36 -11.25 10.87
CA ASN A 178 11.91 -11.87 9.66
C ASN A 178 12.73 -10.87 8.82
N GLU A 179 12.23 -9.64 8.67
CA GLU A 179 12.83 -8.60 7.81
C GLU A 179 13.83 -7.70 8.55
N GLY A 180 14.12 -7.98 9.83
CA GLY A 180 15.04 -7.17 10.64
C GLY A 180 14.54 -5.74 10.89
N VAL A 181 13.22 -5.51 10.81
CA VAL A 181 12.62 -4.19 11.04
C VAL A 181 12.51 -3.94 12.55
N SER A 182 13.13 -2.89 13.05
CA SER A 182 13.10 -2.54 14.47
C SER A 182 11.72 -2.08 14.96
N TYR A 183 11.28 -2.62 16.09
CA TYR A 183 10.03 -2.26 16.77
C TYR A 183 10.12 -2.53 18.28
N ASN A 184 9.18 -1.98 19.07
CA ASN A 184 9.11 -2.22 20.51
C ASN A 184 8.32 -3.50 20.82
N LYS A 185 9.03 -4.57 21.20
CA LYS A 185 8.41 -5.88 21.47
C LYS A 185 7.33 -5.87 22.57
N LYS A 186 7.31 -4.87 23.46
CA LYS A 186 6.31 -4.74 24.52
C LYS A 186 4.94 -4.23 24.04
N GLY A 187 4.87 -3.59 22.87
CA GLY A 187 3.63 -2.96 22.38
C GLY A 187 3.22 -3.45 20.99
N SER A 188 1.98 -3.96 20.85
CA SER A 188 1.47 -4.48 19.58
C SER A 188 1.28 -3.41 18.50
N GLN A 189 0.99 -2.17 18.88
CA GLN A 189 0.93 -1.04 17.94
C GLN A 189 2.28 -0.80 17.23
N SER A 190 3.40 -1.12 17.89
CA SER A 190 4.71 -0.76 17.36
C SER A 190 5.15 -1.63 16.19
N SER A 191 4.90 -2.95 16.23
CA SER A 191 5.16 -3.86 15.10
C SER A 191 4.28 -3.52 13.91
N PHE A 192 2.99 -3.24 14.15
CA PHE A 192 2.07 -2.79 13.10
C PHE A 192 2.58 -1.51 12.40
N LYS A 193 2.92 -0.47 13.18
CA LYS A 193 3.45 0.80 12.65
C LYS A 193 4.73 0.58 11.84
N ALA A 194 5.64 -0.24 12.37
CA ALA A 194 6.93 -0.50 11.76
C ALA A 194 6.80 -1.27 10.44
N LEU A 195 5.94 -2.30 10.40
CA LEU A 195 5.63 -3.06 9.19
C LEU A 195 5.10 -2.13 8.10
N ILE A 196 4.00 -1.41 8.36
CA ILE A 196 3.37 -0.58 7.32
C ILE A 196 4.31 0.52 6.84
N LYS A 197 5.09 1.13 7.76
CA LYS A 197 6.12 2.10 7.38
C LYS A 197 7.17 1.47 6.46
N SER A 198 7.72 0.31 6.85
CA SER A 198 8.73 -0.41 6.05
C SER A 198 8.22 -0.73 4.65
N ARG A 199 7.01 -1.28 4.52
CA ARG A 199 6.44 -1.66 3.20
C ARG A 199 6.11 -0.47 2.32
N ARG A 200 5.71 0.63 2.93
CA ARG A 200 5.41 1.89 2.25
C ARG A 200 6.67 2.56 1.73
N ASP A 201 7.70 2.65 2.56
CA ASP A 201 9.00 3.19 2.17
C ASP A 201 9.61 2.29 1.06
N PHE A 202 9.47 0.97 1.20
CA PHE A 202 9.83 0.00 0.16
C PHE A 202 9.11 0.28 -1.18
N TYR A 203 7.80 0.45 -1.17
CA TYR A 203 7.01 0.71 -2.38
C TYR A 203 7.43 2.01 -3.07
N ILE A 204 7.69 3.08 -2.31
CA ILE A 204 8.15 4.36 -2.87
C ILE A 204 9.47 4.15 -3.62
N GLU A 205 10.45 3.52 -2.97
CA GLU A 205 11.80 3.42 -3.51
C GLU A 205 11.93 2.36 -4.61
N ASN A 206 11.14 1.28 -4.59
CA ASN A 206 11.35 0.12 -5.47
C ASN A 206 10.23 -0.14 -6.47
N ILE A 207 9.11 0.60 -6.40
CA ILE A 207 7.98 0.43 -7.31
C ILE A 207 7.58 1.76 -7.92
N LEU A 208 7.34 2.78 -7.10
CA LEU A 208 6.90 4.09 -7.58
C LEU A 208 7.99 4.83 -8.36
N LEU A 209 9.24 4.76 -7.88
CA LEU A 209 10.38 5.45 -8.45
C LEU A 209 11.30 4.55 -9.29
N TYR A 210 10.95 3.28 -9.43
CA TYR A 210 11.73 2.32 -10.21
C TYR A 210 11.41 2.44 -11.70
N ASP A 211 12.41 2.67 -12.54
CA ASP A 211 12.31 2.66 -14.00
C ASP A 211 12.60 1.26 -14.53
N PHE A 212 11.56 0.60 -15.03
CA PHE A 212 11.62 -0.75 -15.57
C PHE A 212 12.42 -0.84 -16.87
N ASN A 213 12.49 0.24 -17.66
CA ASN A 213 13.23 0.24 -18.91
C ASN A 213 14.74 0.24 -18.66
N SER A 214 15.18 0.95 -17.63
CA SER A 214 16.60 1.06 -17.30
C SER A 214 17.04 0.21 -16.11
N ASN A 215 16.11 -0.50 -15.46
CA ASN A 215 16.34 -1.30 -14.26
C ASN A 215 17.04 -0.50 -13.14
N ARG A 216 16.60 0.75 -12.92
CA ARG A 216 17.20 1.69 -11.97
C ARG A 216 16.14 2.54 -11.26
N ASN A 217 16.45 2.98 -10.04
CA ASN A 217 15.60 3.90 -9.30
C ASN A 217 15.92 5.36 -9.63
N TYR A 218 14.87 6.16 -9.80
CA TYR A 218 14.97 7.61 -9.80
C TYR A 218 15.21 8.12 -8.39
N MET A 219 16.23 8.97 -8.24
CA MET A 219 16.38 9.78 -7.05
C MET A 219 15.68 11.14 -7.25
N ILE A 220 14.76 11.44 -6.34
CA ILE A 220 14.04 12.73 -6.28
C ILE A 220 14.35 13.46 -4.97
N PRO A 221 14.18 14.78 -4.90
CA PRO A 221 14.40 15.52 -3.66
C PRO A 221 13.49 15.02 -2.53
N THR A 222 14.03 14.91 -1.32
CA THR A 222 13.37 14.29 -0.16
C THR A 222 12.04 14.95 0.18
N GLU A 223 11.90 16.26 -0.03
CA GLU A 223 10.66 16.98 0.24
C GLU A 223 9.47 16.45 -0.54
N PHE A 224 9.68 15.83 -1.71
CA PHE A 224 8.61 15.23 -2.50
C PHE A 224 8.21 13.85 -1.99
N LYS A 225 9.06 13.19 -1.19
CA LYS A 225 8.78 11.88 -0.57
C LYS A 225 8.17 12.04 0.82
N PHE A 226 8.77 12.87 1.65
CA PHE A 226 8.43 12.99 3.07
C PHE A 226 8.31 14.46 3.50
N TYR A 227 7.44 14.72 4.47
CA TYR A 227 7.40 16.02 5.13
C TYR A 227 8.68 16.24 5.95
N LYS A 228 9.27 17.43 5.80
CA LYS A 228 10.49 17.82 6.52
C LYS A 228 10.36 17.53 8.02
N ASP A 229 11.41 16.93 8.60
CA ASP A 229 11.52 16.59 10.02
C ASP A 229 10.44 15.60 10.53
N THR A 230 9.75 14.91 9.62
CA THR A 230 8.78 13.86 9.99
C THR A 230 8.95 12.61 9.11
N ASN A 231 8.48 11.47 9.62
CA ASN A 231 8.37 10.23 8.84
C ASN A 231 7.02 10.11 8.09
N ARG A 232 6.31 11.23 7.90
CA ARG A 232 5.02 11.26 7.20
C ARG A 232 5.25 11.44 5.70
N ILE A 233 4.59 10.63 4.88
CA ILE A 233 4.63 10.80 3.42
C ILE A 233 4.13 12.20 3.07
N ASN A 234 4.79 12.85 2.11
CA ASN A 234 4.27 14.07 1.54
C ASN A 234 2.89 13.80 0.90
N LYS A 235 1.89 14.62 1.21
CA LYS A 235 0.54 14.51 0.62
C LYS A 235 0.56 14.44 -0.91
N LEU A 236 1.59 14.98 -1.56
CA LEU A 236 1.77 14.92 -2.99
C LEU A 236 1.80 13.49 -3.51
N LEU A 237 2.53 12.59 -2.85
CA LEU A 237 2.56 11.18 -3.27
C LEU A 237 1.23 10.50 -3.02
N LEU A 238 0.59 10.81 -1.89
CA LEU A 238 -0.75 10.29 -1.57
C LEU A 238 -1.74 10.66 -2.69
N TYR A 239 -1.82 11.94 -3.05
CA TYR A 239 -2.74 12.39 -4.10
C TYR A 239 -2.49 11.81 -5.50
N ASN A 240 -1.31 11.29 -5.78
CA ASN A 240 -0.95 10.75 -7.08
C ASN A 240 -0.91 9.21 -7.12
N ASN A 241 -1.07 8.53 -5.98
CA ASN A 241 -0.89 7.08 -5.92
C ASN A 241 -1.83 6.40 -4.92
N GLU A 242 -2.81 5.69 -5.46
CA GLU A 242 -3.88 5.04 -4.70
C GLU A 242 -3.38 3.92 -3.77
N MET A 243 -2.30 3.22 -4.15
CA MET A 243 -1.67 2.22 -3.28
C MET A 243 -1.11 2.88 -2.01
N LEU A 244 -0.48 4.05 -2.14
CA LEU A 244 -0.02 4.82 -0.99
C LEU A 244 -1.19 5.36 -0.17
N ASP A 245 -2.30 5.77 -0.80
CA ASP A 245 -3.52 6.15 -0.09
C ASP A 245 -4.08 4.99 0.73
N LEU A 246 -4.09 3.77 0.17
CA LEU A 246 -4.55 2.58 0.87
C LEU A 246 -3.67 2.25 2.08
N LEU A 247 -2.34 2.24 1.90
CA LEU A 247 -1.39 1.99 2.98
C LEU A 247 -1.45 3.06 4.06
N ASP A 248 -1.55 4.34 3.69
CA ASP A 248 -1.63 5.44 4.65
C ASP A 248 -2.98 5.46 5.38
N SER A 249 -4.08 5.15 4.68
CA SER A 249 -5.39 4.96 5.30
C SER A 249 -5.37 3.80 6.30
N PHE A 250 -4.75 2.68 5.95
CA PHE A 250 -4.63 1.53 6.85
C PHE A 250 -3.70 1.83 8.04
N TYR A 251 -2.59 2.53 7.81
CA TYR A 251 -1.74 3.04 8.88
C TYR A 251 -2.54 3.90 9.87
N LYS A 252 -3.30 4.88 9.37
CA LYS A 252 -4.16 5.74 10.19
C LYS A 252 -5.22 4.95 10.94
N PHE A 253 -5.90 4.02 10.28
CA PHE A 253 -6.87 3.12 10.92
C PHE A 253 -6.24 2.41 12.12
N GLY A 254 -5.10 1.76 11.90
CA GLY A 254 -4.37 1.06 12.96
C GLY A 254 -3.96 1.99 14.11
N VAL A 255 -3.38 3.15 13.78
CA VAL A 255 -2.79 4.05 14.78
C VAL A 255 -3.82 4.83 15.56
N GLU A 256 -4.87 5.34 14.92
CA GLU A 256 -5.83 6.29 15.49
C GLU A 256 -7.10 5.61 16.03
N TYR A 257 -7.47 4.45 15.48
CA TYR A 257 -8.73 3.79 15.80
C TYR A 257 -8.53 2.43 16.46
N PHE A 258 -7.71 1.57 15.86
CA PHE A 258 -7.56 0.19 16.31
C PHE A 258 -6.71 0.07 17.59
N TYR A 259 -5.54 0.72 17.65
CA TYR A 259 -4.59 0.57 18.76
C TYR A 259 -4.54 1.73 19.77
N LYS A 260 -5.12 2.89 19.44
CA LYS A 260 -5.12 4.07 20.32
C LYS A 260 -5.97 3.79 21.57
N SER A 261 -5.40 3.91 22.77
CA SER A 261 -6.04 3.46 24.02
C SER A 261 -7.34 4.18 24.34
N ASP A 262 -7.47 5.44 23.93
CA ASP A 262 -8.62 6.32 24.14
C ASP A 262 -9.49 6.49 22.88
N SER A 263 -9.54 5.47 22.00
CA SER A 263 -10.39 5.51 20.82
C SER A 263 -11.78 4.94 21.10
N ASP A 264 -12.82 5.67 20.70
CA ASP A 264 -14.22 5.23 20.80
C ASP A 264 -14.64 4.26 19.66
N ASN A 265 -13.69 3.75 18.89
CA ASN A 265 -14.01 2.82 17.80
C ASN A 265 -14.48 1.46 18.34
N ASP A 266 -15.54 0.90 17.74
CA ASP A 266 -16.08 -0.41 18.15
C ASP A 266 -15.07 -1.55 18.02
N LEU A 267 -14.04 -1.42 17.17
CA LEU A 267 -12.95 -2.38 17.02
C LEU A 267 -11.71 -2.03 17.85
N ASN A 268 -11.77 -1.05 18.74
CA ASN A 268 -10.62 -0.67 19.53
C ASN A 268 -10.06 -1.85 20.34
N ARG A 269 -8.83 -2.27 20.00
CA ARG A 269 -8.18 -3.44 20.57
C ARG A 269 -8.01 -3.32 22.07
N HIS A 270 -7.64 -2.15 22.57
CA HIS A 270 -7.43 -1.93 24.00
C HIS A 270 -8.74 -2.15 24.76
N SER A 271 -9.81 -1.48 24.36
CA SER A 271 -11.14 -1.63 24.97
C SER A 271 -11.69 -3.05 24.87
N ILE A 272 -11.46 -3.77 23.76
CA ILE A 272 -11.88 -5.17 23.61
C ILE A 272 -11.13 -6.09 24.57
N LEU A 273 -9.78 -6.02 24.60
CA LEU A 273 -8.99 -6.94 25.43
C LEU A 273 -9.08 -6.65 26.92
N HIS A 274 -9.50 -5.44 27.32
CA HIS A 274 -9.80 -5.13 28.71
C HIS A 274 -11.29 -5.33 29.08
N GLY A 275 -12.11 -5.84 28.15
CA GLY A 275 -13.54 -6.11 28.40
C GLY A 275 -14.40 -4.87 28.57
N ILE A 276 -13.90 -3.69 28.21
CA ILE A 276 -14.60 -2.40 28.32
C ILE A 276 -15.65 -2.29 27.21
N ASN A 277 -15.30 -2.74 26.00
CA ASN A 277 -16.19 -2.71 24.84
C ASN A 277 -16.73 -4.11 24.57
N ILE A 278 -18.03 -4.29 24.75
CA ILE A 278 -18.77 -5.53 24.41
C ILE A 278 -19.57 -5.41 23.10
N LYS A 279 -19.68 -4.19 22.55
CA LYS A 279 -20.43 -3.91 21.32
C LYS A 279 -19.67 -4.33 20.06
N TYR A 280 -18.42 -4.73 20.19
CA TYR A 280 -17.60 -5.16 19.06
C TYR A 280 -18.12 -6.44 18.38
N CYS A 281 -18.92 -7.26 19.07
CA CYS A 281 -19.42 -8.57 18.65
C CYS A 281 -20.47 -8.48 17.52
N THR A 282 -20.11 -7.91 16.39
CA THR A 282 -21.00 -7.73 15.23
C THR A 282 -20.37 -8.28 13.96
N GLU A 283 -21.21 -8.67 13.02
CA GLU A 283 -20.81 -9.10 11.68
C GLU A 283 -19.99 -8.02 10.95
N LEU A 284 -20.40 -6.75 11.06
CA LEU A 284 -19.68 -5.62 10.46
C LEU A 284 -18.23 -5.53 10.97
N ASN A 285 -18.04 -5.73 12.27
CA ASN A 285 -16.71 -5.65 12.88
C ASN A 285 -15.85 -6.88 12.52
N PHE A 286 -16.46 -8.04 12.30
CA PHE A 286 -15.73 -9.16 11.69
C PHE A 286 -15.20 -8.80 10.29
N TYR A 287 -16.04 -8.24 9.41
CA TYR A 287 -15.59 -7.86 8.07
C TYR A 287 -14.49 -6.81 8.09
N ARG A 288 -14.57 -5.82 8.99
CA ARG A 288 -13.53 -4.81 9.18
C ARG A 288 -12.20 -5.44 9.65
N ILE A 289 -12.23 -6.36 10.62
CA ILE A 289 -11.00 -7.01 11.08
C ILE A 289 -10.44 -7.98 10.03
N PHE A 290 -11.29 -8.64 9.25
CA PHE A 290 -10.86 -9.42 8.08
C PHE A 290 -10.22 -8.53 6.99
N SER A 291 -10.75 -7.32 6.78
CA SER A 291 -10.12 -6.32 5.88
C SER A 291 -8.71 -5.95 6.34
N CYS A 292 -8.47 -5.93 7.66
CA CYS A 292 -7.14 -5.67 8.21
C CYS A 292 -6.16 -6.80 7.90
N LEU A 293 -6.62 -8.06 7.92
CA LEU A 293 -5.84 -9.22 7.49
C LEU A 293 -5.46 -9.10 6.00
N GLU A 294 -6.40 -8.70 5.14
CA GLU A 294 -6.14 -8.48 3.71
C GLU A 294 -5.15 -7.34 3.46
N CYS A 295 -5.30 -6.21 4.16
CA CYS A 295 -4.35 -5.10 4.05
C CYS A 295 -2.95 -5.49 4.52
N LEU A 296 -2.82 -6.33 5.56
CA LEU A 296 -1.52 -6.85 5.98
C LEU A 296 -0.93 -7.79 4.94
N SER A 297 -1.73 -8.71 4.42
CA SER A 297 -1.33 -9.61 3.33
C SER A 297 -0.79 -8.77 2.17
N LEU A 298 -1.58 -7.81 1.68
CA LEU A 298 -1.17 -6.89 0.62
C LEU A 298 0.17 -6.24 0.95
N ALA A 299 0.27 -5.57 2.10
CA ALA A 299 1.46 -4.82 2.50
C ALA A 299 2.72 -5.72 2.50
N ILE A 300 2.62 -6.91 3.07
CA ILE A 300 3.72 -7.89 3.13
C ILE A 300 4.10 -8.35 1.72
N THR A 301 3.11 -8.69 0.89
CA THR A 301 3.31 -9.15 -0.49
C THR A 301 3.64 -8.04 -1.48
N LEU A 302 3.87 -6.80 -1.04
CA LEU A 302 4.37 -5.72 -1.89
C LEU A 302 5.82 -5.99 -2.34
N GLU A 303 6.16 -7.21 -2.73
CA GLU A 303 7.49 -7.55 -3.17
C GLU A 303 7.78 -6.90 -4.53
N PRO A 304 9.03 -6.44 -4.75
CA PRO A 304 9.47 -6.03 -6.07
C PRO A 304 9.50 -7.28 -6.93
N LEU A 305 8.95 -7.27 -8.14
CA LEU A 305 9.55 -7.91 -9.34
C LEU A 305 10.31 -9.26 -9.24
N GLY A 306 10.12 -10.12 -8.24
CA GLY A 306 11.30 -10.77 -7.63
C GLY A 306 11.11 -12.15 -7.07
N ASN A 307 10.16 -12.92 -7.59
CA ASN A 307 10.37 -14.34 -7.83
C ASN A 307 10.00 -14.71 -9.28
N ILE A 308 10.33 -13.81 -10.21
CA ILE A 308 10.07 -13.94 -11.65
C ILE A 308 11.34 -14.27 -12.45
N TYR A 309 12.47 -14.56 -11.79
CA TYR A 309 13.55 -15.29 -12.47
C TYR A 309 13.15 -16.74 -12.87
N GLY A 310 11.93 -17.19 -12.52
CA GLY A 310 11.35 -18.45 -12.96
C GLY A 310 10.03 -18.34 -13.75
N VAL A 311 9.50 -17.15 -14.03
CA VAL A 311 8.32 -17.00 -14.90
C VAL A 311 8.72 -16.14 -16.10
N GLU A 312 8.63 -16.74 -17.28
CA GLU A 312 9.07 -16.15 -18.55
C GLU A 312 8.64 -14.70 -18.73
N SER A 313 9.55 -13.89 -19.27
CA SER A 313 9.47 -12.44 -19.47
C SER A 313 8.20 -11.91 -20.15
N LYS A 314 7.40 -12.76 -20.79
CA LYS A 314 6.10 -12.41 -21.38
C LYS A 314 4.98 -12.19 -20.35
N PHE A 315 5.12 -12.66 -19.11
CA PHE A 315 4.12 -12.39 -18.06
C PHE A 315 4.31 -11.03 -17.37
N HIS A 316 5.46 -10.38 -17.54
CA HIS A 316 5.81 -9.16 -16.80
C HIS A 316 4.98 -7.94 -17.22
N GLU A 317 4.99 -7.54 -18.50
CA GLU A 317 4.17 -6.40 -18.96
C GLU A 317 2.68 -6.63 -18.74
N ASP A 318 2.25 -7.89 -18.91
CA ASP A 318 0.85 -8.28 -18.84
C ASP A 318 0.32 -8.35 -17.39
N PHE A 319 1.18 -8.69 -16.42
CA PHE A 319 0.88 -8.63 -14.98
C PHE A 319 0.89 -7.19 -14.46
N TYR A 320 1.73 -6.31 -15.01
CA TYR A 320 1.80 -4.91 -14.59
C TYR A 320 0.74 -4.01 -15.22
N HIS A 321 0.39 -4.21 -16.50
CA HIS A 321 -0.84 -3.65 -17.07
C HIS A 321 -2.08 -4.19 -16.35
N LYS A 322 -2.00 -5.42 -15.83
CA LYS A 322 -3.01 -5.93 -14.89
C LYS A 322 -2.91 -5.28 -13.52
N LEU A 323 -1.75 -4.92 -12.95
CA LEU A 323 -1.60 -4.20 -11.66
C LEU A 323 -2.08 -2.74 -11.71
N ASP A 324 -1.77 -2.03 -12.80
CA ASP A 324 -2.31 -0.68 -13.03
C ASP A 324 -3.82 -0.70 -13.33
N ASN A 325 -4.36 -1.89 -13.67
CA ASN A 325 -5.81 -2.20 -13.71
C ASN A 325 -6.32 -3.00 -12.48
N LEU A 326 -5.47 -3.48 -11.57
CA LEU A 326 -5.78 -4.34 -10.41
C LEU A 326 -5.69 -3.48 -9.17
N TYR A 327 -6.71 -2.65 -9.06
CA TYR A 327 -7.59 -2.75 -7.89
C TYR A 327 -8.95 -3.34 -8.26
N CYS A 328 -9.08 -3.99 -9.43
CA CYS A 328 -10.35 -4.42 -9.99
C CYS A 328 -10.22 -5.70 -10.85
N LEU A 329 -10.90 -6.77 -10.41
CA LEU A 329 -11.50 -7.91 -11.17
C LEU A 329 -10.73 -9.21 -11.52
N ASP A 330 -11.47 -10.31 -11.29
CA ASP A 330 -11.57 -11.59 -12.02
C ASP A 330 -10.39 -12.59 -12.06
N LEU A 331 -9.88 -13.00 -10.89
CA LEU A 331 -9.06 -14.23 -10.79
C LEU A 331 -9.86 -15.54 -10.94
N THR A 332 -11.19 -15.49 -11.05
CA THR A 332 -12.05 -16.69 -11.08
C THR A 332 -12.22 -17.34 -12.46
N LYS A 333 -11.76 -16.74 -13.57
CA LYS A 333 -11.93 -17.35 -14.91
C LYS A 333 -10.72 -18.11 -15.45
N ASN A 334 -9.50 -17.85 -14.98
CA ASN A 334 -8.30 -18.47 -15.56
C ASN A 334 -7.77 -19.71 -14.80
N ILE A 335 -8.27 -19.99 -13.60
CA ILE A 335 -7.88 -21.22 -12.87
C ILE A 335 -8.74 -22.44 -13.29
N ILE A 336 -9.95 -22.22 -13.81
CA ILE A 336 -10.84 -23.32 -14.24
C ILE A 336 -10.53 -23.79 -15.68
N LYS A 337 -9.92 -22.95 -16.54
CA LYS A 337 -9.55 -23.37 -17.91
C LYS A 337 -8.25 -24.16 -18.01
N ASN A 338 -7.37 -24.09 -17.01
CA ASN A 338 -6.08 -24.79 -17.04
C ASN A 338 -6.06 -26.14 -16.31
N LYS A 339 -7.20 -26.58 -15.76
CA LYS A 339 -7.38 -27.95 -15.24
C LYS A 339 -8.25 -28.85 -16.12
N SER A 340 -8.86 -28.35 -17.19
CA SER A 340 -9.66 -29.16 -18.12
C SER A 340 -8.92 -29.66 -19.37
N ASN A 341 -7.62 -29.36 -19.54
CA ASN A 341 -6.82 -29.79 -20.71
C ASN A 341 -5.61 -30.70 -20.38
N LYS A 342 -5.58 -31.31 -19.20
CA LYS A 342 -4.66 -32.43 -18.90
C LYS A 342 -5.45 -33.65 -18.47
N ASN A 343 -6.11 -34.29 -19.44
CA ASN A 343 -6.42 -35.72 -19.43
C ASN A 343 -6.82 -36.14 -20.84
N ILE A 344 -5.82 -36.23 -21.72
CA ILE A 344 -5.85 -37.11 -22.88
C ILE A 344 -4.45 -37.74 -23.00
N ASN A 345 -4.42 -39.07 -22.85
CA ASN A 345 -3.38 -40.03 -23.25
C ASN A 345 -2.04 -40.04 -22.49
N LYS A 346 -1.92 -40.99 -21.52
CA LYS A 346 -0.97 -42.12 -21.60
C LYS A 346 -1.02 -42.98 -20.31
N PHE A 347 -1.32 -44.26 -20.54
CA PHE A 347 -1.35 -45.44 -19.65
C PHE A 347 -2.39 -45.47 -18.54
#